data_AF-A0A6N2HX98-F1
#
_entry.id   AF-A0A6N2HX98-F1
#
_cell.length_a   1.000
_cell.length_b   1.000
_cell.length_c   1.000
_cell.angle_alpha   90.00
_cell.angle_beta   90.00
_cell.angle_gamma   90.00
#
_symmetry.space_group_name_H-M   'P 1'
#
loop_
_entity.id
_entity.type
_entity.pdbx_description
1 polymer ?
#
loop_
_entity_poly.entity_id
_entity_poly.type
_entity_poly.pdbx_seq_one_letter_code
_entity_poly.pdbx_strand_id
1 'polypeptide(L)'
;MTAPQKFRKKPVEITAIQFTGDNAHEVWDAFGTDGIYGPTEGNPDYLILVTVHGDEAPARPGDWVIPDGKPGTFYPCKPDIFANTYEPVGDPA
;
A
#
# COMPACT_ATOMS: atom_id res chain seq x y z
N MET A 1 -8.57 38.14 -17.18
CA MET A 1 -9.52 37.05 -16.90
C MET A 1 -8.85 35.75 -17.28
N THR A 2 -8.58 34.87 -16.33
CA THR A 2 -7.92 33.59 -16.60
C THR A 2 -9.00 32.56 -16.91
N ALA A 3 -8.98 31.97 -18.11
CA ALA A 3 -9.89 30.91 -18.49
C ALA A 3 -9.44 29.56 -17.88
N PRO A 4 -10.36 28.63 -17.58
CA PRO A 4 -10.00 27.32 -17.05
C PRO A 4 -9.16 26.52 -18.07
N GLN A 5 -8.07 25.92 -17.59
CA GLN A 5 -7.21 25.04 -18.37
C GLN A 5 -7.48 23.57 -18.01
N LYS A 6 -7.43 22.70 -19.01
CA LYS A 6 -7.56 21.25 -18.83
C LYS A 6 -6.18 20.64 -18.61
N PHE A 7 -6.07 19.81 -17.58
CA PHE A 7 -4.87 19.05 -17.28
C PHE A 7 -5.22 17.57 -17.19
N ARG A 8 -4.25 16.70 -17.49
CA ARG A 8 -4.36 15.25 -17.28
C ARG A 8 -3.40 14.84 -16.16
N LYS A 9 -3.81 13.92 -15.30
CA LYS A 9 -2.93 13.29 -14.31
C LYS A 9 -1.84 12.52 -15.06
N LYS A 10 -0.60 12.56 -14.58
CA LYS A 10 0.48 11.72 -15.12
C LYS A 10 0.17 10.24 -14.79
N PRO A 11 0.55 9.29 -15.67
CA PRO A 11 0.54 7.88 -15.28
C PRO A 11 1.50 7.70 -14.11
N VAL A 12 1.07 6.96 -13.08
CA VAL A 12 1.86 6.67 -11.88
C VAL A 12 1.95 5.17 -11.76
N GLU A 13 3.17 4.65 -11.80
CA GLU A 13 3.49 3.27 -11.45
C GLU A 13 3.72 3.20 -9.95
N ILE A 14 3.25 2.12 -9.31
CA ILE A 14 3.42 1.89 -7.88
C ILE A 14 4.02 0.51 -7.64
N THR A 15 4.71 0.35 -6.51
CA THR A 15 5.05 -0.95 -5.95
C THR A 15 4.03 -1.28 -4.87
N ALA A 16 3.52 -2.51 -4.87
CA ALA A 16 2.58 -2.97 -3.86
C ALA A 16 2.78 -4.47 -3.60
N ILE A 17 2.51 -4.90 -2.37
CA ILE A 17 2.49 -6.32 -2.00
C ILE A 17 1.15 -6.63 -1.36
N GLN A 18 0.52 -7.73 -1.78
CA GLN A 18 -0.68 -8.23 -1.12
C GLN A 18 -0.29 -8.91 0.19
N PHE A 19 -0.86 -8.46 1.29
CA PHE A 19 -0.73 -9.13 2.58
C PHE A 19 -1.70 -10.32 2.61
N THR A 20 -1.20 -11.51 2.92
CA THR A 20 -1.97 -12.77 2.89
C THR A 20 -2.32 -13.30 4.28
N GLY A 21 -1.81 -12.67 5.34
CA GLY A 21 -1.87 -13.19 6.71
C GLY A 21 -0.60 -13.95 7.10
N ASP A 22 -0.03 -14.71 6.16
CA ASP A 22 1.13 -15.57 6.42
C ASP A 22 2.45 -15.00 5.87
N ASN A 23 2.41 -13.90 5.11
CA ASN A 23 3.58 -13.32 4.44
C ASN A 23 4.09 -12.01 5.08
N ALA A 24 3.89 -11.80 6.38
CA ALA A 24 4.37 -10.59 7.06
C ALA A 24 5.88 -10.34 6.85
N HIS A 25 6.68 -11.41 6.84
CA HIS A 25 8.12 -11.32 6.56
C HIS A 25 8.44 -10.82 5.16
N GLU A 26 7.66 -11.19 4.14
CA GLU A 26 7.86 -10.70 2.77
C GLU A 26 7.53 -9.21 2.66
N VAL A 27 6.49 -8.77 3.36
CA VAL A 27 6.12 -7.35 3.43
C VAL A 27 7.25 -6.54 4.08
N TRP A 28 7.82 -7.03 5.20
CA TRP A 28 8.94 -6.37 5.87
C TRP A 28 10.24 -6.39 5.07
N ASP A 29 10.54 -7.48 4.36
CA ASP A 29 11.75 -7.55 3.52
C ASP A 29 11.69 -6.53 2.38
N ALA A 30 10.52 -6.40 1.76
CA ALA A 30 10.32 -5.48 0.64
C ALA A 30 10.27 -4.00 1.04
N PHE A 31 9.68 -3.68 2.19
CA PHE A 31 9.38 -2.29 2.56
C PHE A 31 10.10 -1.81 3.83
N GLY A 32 10.76 -2.71 4.55
CA GLY A 32 11.30 -2.46 5.88
C GLY A 32 10.26 -2.63 6.98
N THR A 33 10.70 -2.46 8.23
CA THR A 33 9.86 -2.55 9.43
C THR A 33 9.38 -1.20 9.94
N ASP A 34 9.88 -0.10 9.36
CA ASP A 34 9.47 1.25 9.75
C ASP A 34 8.04 1.51 9.30
N GLY A 35 7.13 1.80 10.23
CA GLY A 35 5.72 2.04 9.93
C GLY A 35 4.88 0.82 9.55
N ILE A 36 5.40 -0.40 9.76
CA ILE A 36 4.66 -1.67 9.57
C ILE A 36 4.82 -2.53 10.82
N TYR A 37 3.73 -2.70 11.58
CA TYR A 37 3.73 -3.42 12.85
C TYR A 37 2.80 -4.64 12.83
N GLY A 38 3.09 -5.63 13.66
CA GLY A 38 2.33 -6.89 13.75
C GLY A 38 2.64 -7.88 12.62
N PRO A 39 2.04 -9.08 12.61
CA PRO A 39 1.03 -9.55 13.54
C PRO A 39 1.56 -9.70 14.97
N THR A 40 0.69 -9.54 15.97
CA THR A 40 1.03 -9.65 17.41
C THR A 40 0.10 -10.64 18.11
N GLU A 41 0.41 -11.06 19.35
CA GLU A 41 -0.44 -12.01 20.10
C GLU A 41 -1.89 -11.50 20.29
N GLY A 42 -2.07 -10.19 20.49
CA GLY A 42 -3.40 -9.59 20.62
C GLY A 42 -4.14 -9.42 19.29
N ASN A 43 -3.42 -9.47 18.16
CA ASN A 43 -3.92 -9.22 16.82
C ASN A 43 -3.13 -10.05 15.80
N PRO A 44 -3.36 -11.37 15.75
CA PRO A 44 -2.57 -12.27 14.91
C PRO A 44 -2.90 -12.13 13.41
N ASP A 45 -4.06 -11.55 13.09
CA ASP A 45 -4.62 -11.58 11.74
C ASP A 45 -4.41 -10.29 10.94
N TYR A 46 -3.68 -9.28 11.43
CA TYR A 46 -3.48 -8.04 10.69
C TYR A 46 -2.17 -7.33 10.97
N LEU A 47 -1.74 -6.53 9.98
CA LEU A 47 -0.67 -5.55 10.13
C LEU A 47 -1.27 -4.18 10.47
N ILE A 48 -0.55 -3.38 11.25
CA ILE A 48 -0.81 -1.95 11.40
C ILE A 48 0.19 -1.19 10.54
N LEU A 49 -0.35 -0.34 9.68
CA LEU A 49 0.41 0.53 8.80
C LEU A 49 0.32 1.98 9.29
N VAL A 50 1.45 2.68 9.32
CA VAL A 50 1.48 4.12 9.59
C VAL A 50 1.25 4.87 8.30
N THR A 51 0.24 5.74 8.25
CA THR A 51 -0.02 6.58 7.08
C THR A 51 0.88 7.81 7.06
N VAL A 52 0.91 8.53 5.93
CA VAL A 52 1.65 9.81 5.80
C VAL A 52 1.21 10.90 6.78
N HIS A 53 0.01 10.75 7.35
CA HIS A 53 -0.59 11.64 8.34
C HIS A 53 -0.29 11.20 9.78
N GLY A 54 0.36 10.05 9.96
CA GLY A 54 0.66 9.47 11.27
C GLY A 54 -0.49 8.65 11.87
N ASP A 55 -1.52 8.34 11.08
CA ASP A 55 -2.63 7.50 11.50
C ASP A 55 -2.24 6.00 11.40
N GLU A 56 -2.88 5.18 12.23
CA GLU A 56 -2.73 3.72 12.17
C GLU A 56 -3.86 3.10 11.34
N ALA A 57 -3.50 2.37 10.28
CA ALA A 57 -4.43 1.73 9.38
C ALA A 57 -4.22 0.21 9.36
N PRO A 58 -5.26 -0.60 9.67
CA PRO A 58 -5.12 -2.05 9.68
C PRO A 58 -5.16 -2.64 8.25
N ALA A 59 -4.19 -3.47 7.91
CA ALA A 59 -4.16 -4.29 6.71
C ALA A 59 -4.51 -5.74 7.05
N ARG A 60 -5.57 -6.27 6.44
CA ARG A 60 -6.03 -7.65 6.64
C ARG A 60 -5.60 -8.55 5.49
N PRO A 61 -5.63 -9.88 5.65
CA PRO A 61 -5.43 -10.82 4.56
C PRO A 61 -6.28 -10.46 3.34
N GLY A 62 -5.63 -10.36 2.18
CA GLY A 62 -6.19 -9.92 0.91
C GLY A 62 -5.97 -8.44 0.59
N ASP A 63 -5.67 -7.60 1.59
CA ASP A 63 -5.38 -6.18 1.38
C ASP A 63 -3.98 -5.99 0.78
N TRP A 64 -3.83 -4.95 -0.05
CA TRP A 64 -2.56 -4.53 -0.62
C TRP A 64 -1.90 -3.47 0.26
N VAL A 65 -0.61 -3.65 0.56
CA VAL A 65 0.24 -2.67 1.22
C VAL A 65 0.92 -1.82 0.16
N ILE A 66 0.66 -0.51 0.17
CA ILE A 66 1.16 0.43 -0.83
C ILE A 66 1.95 1.56 -0.13
N PRO A 67 3.17 1.89 -0.57
CA PRO A 67 3.93 3.03 -0.04
C PRO A 67 3.27 4.37 -0.38
N ASP A 68 3.18 5.27 0.61
CA ASP A 68 2.54 6.58 0.47
C ASP A 68 3.54 7.72 0.20
N GLY A 69 4.58 7.43 -0.59
CA GLY A 69 5.55 8.43 -1.07
C GLY A 69 6.49 9.06 -0.03
N LYS A 70 6.29 8.82 1.28
CA LYS A 70 7.31 9.07 2.32
C LYS A 70 7.85 7.75 2.87
N PRO A 71 9.15 7.67 3.20
CA PRO A 71 9.72 6.51 3.86
C PRO A 71 8.95 6.17 5.14
N GLY A 72 8.70 4.88 5.38
CA GLY A 72 7.99 4.41 6.57
C GLY A 72 6.49 4.70 6.59
N THR A 73 5.89 5.07 5.45
CA THR A 73 4.46 5.39 5.37
C THR A 73 3.76 4.55 4.31
N PHE A 74 2.62 3.97 4.69
CA PHE A 74 1.89 3.00 3.88
C PHE A 74 0.38 3.16 4.08
N TYR A 75 -0.39 2.65 3.12
CA TYR A 75 -1.83 2.48 3.26
C TYR A 75 -2.27 1.08 2.82
N PRO A 76 -3.28 0.51 3.48
CA PRO A 76 -3.94 -0.69 3.01
C PRO A 76 -4.92 -0.34 1.88
N CYS A 77 -4.96 -1.15 0.84
CA CYS A 77 -5.91 -1.02 -0.27
C CYS A 77 -6.68 -2.33 -0.45
N LYS A 78 -8.01 -2.25 -0.50
CA LYS A 78 -8.84 -3.45 -0.67
C LYS A 78 -8.61 -4.08 -2.05
N PRO A 79 -8.64 -5.42 -2.16
CA PRO A 79 -8.29 -6.12 -3.40
C PRO A 79 -9.18 -5.71 -4.58
N ASP A 80 -10.46 -5.47 -4.35
CA ASP A 80 -11.41 -4.96 -5.34
C ASP A 80 -11.09 -3.53 -5.77
N ILE A 81 -10.72 -2.65 -4.83
CA ILE A 81 -10.30 -1.27 -5.16
C ILE A 81 -8.99 -1.31 -5.95
N PHE A 82 -8.04 -2.15 -5.54
CA PHE A 82 -6.75 -2.28 -6.18
C PHE A 82 -6.90 -2.73 -7.63
N ALA A 83 -7.63 -3.83 -7.88
CA ALA A 83 -7.84 -4.38 -9.21
C ALA A 83 -8.60 -3.43 -10.15
N ASN A 84 -9.45 -2.55 -9.61
CA ASN A 84 -10.15 -1.53 -10.39
C ASN A 84 -9.31 -0.27 -10.65
N THR A 85 -8.17 -0.11 -9.96
CA THR A 85 -7.36 1.12 -10.00
C THR A 85 -6.00 0.91 -10.68
N TYR A 86 -5.41 -0.27 -10.53
CA TYR A 86 -4.06 -0.60 -10.98
C TYR A 86 -4.08 -1.82 -11.89
N GLU A 87 -3.21 -1.78 -12.89
CA GLU A 87 -2.94 -2.89 -13.81
C GLU A 87 -1.47 -3.28 -13.68
N PRO A 88 -1.12 -4.58 -13.85
CA PRO A 88 0.28 -4.99 -13.87
C PRO A 88 1.04 -4.27 -14.98
N VAL A 89 2.20 -3.71 -14.62
CA VAL A 89 3.16 -3.25 -15.63
C VAL A 89 3.80 -4.51 -16.21
N GLY A 90 3.43 -4.87 -17.44
CA GLY A 90 4.01 -6.03 -18.10
C GLY A 90 5.53 -5.89 -18.19
N ASP A 91 6.27 -6.96 -17.89
CA ASP A 91 7.72 -7.01 -18.06
C ASP A 91 8.08 -6.58 -19.48
N PRO A 92 9.08 -5.70 -19.70
CA PRO A 92 9.58 -5.46 -21.04
C PRO A 92 10.14 -6.80 -21.57
N ALA A 93 9.52 -7.29 -22.64
CA ALA A 93 9.99 -8.47 -23.38
C ALA A 93 11.47 -8.39 -23.78
#